data_AF-A0A558F132-F1
#
_entry.id   AF-A0A558F132-F1
#
_cell.length_a   1.000
_cell.length_b   1.000
_cell.length_c   1.000
_cell.angle_alpha   90.00
_cell.angle_beta   90.00
_cell.angle_gamma   90.00
#
_symmetry.space_group_name_H-M   'P 1'
#
loop_
_entity.id
_entity.type
_entity.pdbx_description
1 polymer ?
#
loop_
_entity_poly.entity_id
_entity_poly.type
_entity_poly.pdbx_seq_one_letter_code
_entity_poly.pdbx_strand_id
1 'polypeptide(L)'
;MSTHPDNVLLLALANDELDKFLVGEPFYFQEAKNDYEEPQNIVAAFDLLVLRYWQQTRDANFPARFVAALLKILATYPDRNRAIYAAAGWVWYYRFCLSKKRAQPEGLYAELFEIDMGAVALALQRQLEINKAALILDTRWAGGTWNSQNGLWEPLMRTALNVRDKLGGPDFVPANP
;
A
#
# COMPACT_ATOMS: atom_id res chain seq x y z
N MET A 1 31.64 -3.40 -10.47
CA MET A 1 30.38 -4.04 -10.07
C MET A 1 29.82 -3.26 -8.89
N SER A 2 28.83 -2.40 -9.11
CA SER A 2 28.15 -1.67 -8.03
C SER A 2 26.81 -2.36 -7.77
N THR A 3 26.84 -3.43 -7.00
CA THR A 3 25.61 -4.03 -6.45
C THR A 3 25.16 -3.08 -5.34
N HIS A 4 24.24 -2.15 -5.61
CA HIS A 4 23.61 -1.36 -4.55
C HIS A 4 22.79 -2.30 -3.66
N PRO A 5 23.27 -2.65 -2.46
CA PRO A 5 22.50 -3.46 -1.50
C PRO A 5 21.35 -2.64 -0.89
N ASP A 6 21.29 -1.34 -1.21
CA ASP A 6 20.45 -0.35 -0.53
C ASP A 6 19.08 -0.13 -1.20
N ASN A 7 18.83 -0.73 -2.38
CA ASN A 7 17.51 -0.64 -3.03
C ASN A 7 16.72 -1.94 -2.77
N VAL A 8 16.02 -1.95 -1.64
CA VAL A 8 15.20 -3.07 -1.19
C VAL A 8 14.13 -3.50 -2.19
N LEU A 9 13.64 -2.59 -3.05
CA LEU A 9 12.69 -2.94 -4.11
C LEU A 9 13.36 -3.80 -5.19
N LEU A 10 14.56 -3.43 -5.66
CA LEU A 10 15.28 -4.22 -6.67
C LEU A 10 15.59 -5.62 -6.17
N LEU A 11 15.94 -5.74 -4.88
CA LEU A 11 16.18 -7.02 -4.25
C LEU A 11 14.90 -7.86 -4.16
N ALA A 12 13.77 -7.27 -3.79
CA ALA A 12 12.48 -7.95 -3.78
C ALA A 12 12.07 -8.42 -5.19
N LEU A 13 12.28 -7.58 -6.21
CA LEU A 13 11.99 -7.92 -7.60
C LEU A 13 12.89 -9.05 -8.14
N ALA A 14 14.17 -9.07 -7.76
CA ALA A 14 15.11 -10.10 -8.18
C ALA A 14 14.80 -11.48 -7.58
N ASN A 15 14.14 -11.52 -6.42
CA ASN A 15 13.80 -12.76 -5.70
C ASN A 15 12.33 -13.18 -5.85
N ASP A 16 11.50 -12.47 -6.62
CA ASP A 16 10.05 -12.67 -6.69
C ASP A 16 9.32 -12.50 -5.33
N GLU A 17 9.78 -11.52 -4.56
CA GLU A 17 9.36 -11.23 -3.18
C GLU A 17 8.73 -9.84 -3.04
N LEU A 18 8.12 -9.31 -4.11
CA LEU A 18 7.46 -8.01 -4.08
C LEU A 18 6.39 -7.93 -2.98
N ASP A 19 5.71 -9.03 -2.69
CA ASP A 19 4.77 -9.12 -1.58
C ASP A 19 5.39 -8.78 -0.22
N LYS A 20 6.61 -9.27 0.06
CA LYS A 20 7.34 -8.98 1.30
C LYS A 20 7.75 -7.52 1.40
N PHE A 21 8.13 -6.91 0.28
CA PHE A 21 8.37 -5.47 0.20
C PHE A 21 7.12 -4.65 0.50
N LEU A 22 5.96 -5.03 -0.04
CA LEU A 22 4.72 -4.29 0.18
C LEU A 22 4.29 -4.27 1.64
N VAL A 23 4.47 -5.38 2.37
CA VAL A 23 4.20 -5.44 3.81
C VAL A 23 5.36 -4.94 4.66
N GLY A 24 6.53 -4.66 4.07
CA GLY A 24 7.77 -4.23 4.71
C GLY A 24 8.36 -5.24 5.70
N GLU A 25 8.38 -6.53 5.34
CA GLU A 25 9.17 -7.51 6.09
C GLU A 25 10.64 -7.11 6.14
N PRO A 26 11.37 -7.30 7.25
CA PRO A 26 12.82 -7.17 7.23
C PRO A 26 13.45 -8.14 6.23
N PHE A 27 14.41 -7.73 5.40
CA PHE A 27 15.08 -6.43 5.29
C PHE A 27 14.49 -5.50 4.20
N TYR A 28 13.25 -5.74 3.75
CA TYR A 28 12.56 -4.96 2.70
C TYR A 28 11.86 -3.68 3.18
N PHE A 29 11.86 -3.40 4.48
CA PHE A 29 11.34 -2.14 5.02
C PHE A 29 12.18 -0.95 4.51
N GLN A 30 11.52 0.09 4.00
CA GLN A 30 12.20 1.33 3.62
C GLN A 30 12.26 2.26 4.83
N GLU A 31 13.47 2.53 5.32
CA GLU A 31 13.68 3.46 6.41
C GLU A 31 13.29 4.90 6.02
N ALA A 32 12.56 5.56 6.92
CA ALA A 32 12.19 6.98 6.83
C ALA A 32 11.95 7.54 8.22
N LYS A 33 12.15 8.85 8.40
CA LYS A 33 11.81 9.52 9.65
C LYS A 33 10.28 9.55 9.79
N ASN A 34 9.76 8.78 10.73
CA ASN A 34 8.34 8.73 11.06
C ASN A 34 8.16 8.82 12.58
N ASP A 35 7.08 9.46 13.01
CA ASP A 35 6.77 9.64 14.43
C ASP A 35 6.20 8.36 15.05
N TYR A 36 5.71 7.44 14.21
CA TYR A 36 5.14 6.17 14.61
C TYR A 36 5.70 5.00 13.80
N GLU A 37 5.72 3.81 14.41
CA GLU A 37 6.00 2.58 13.68
C GLU A 37 4.95 2.34 12.60
N GLU A 38 5.40 1.84 11.45
CA GLU A 38 4.55 1.46 10.32
C GLU A 38 5.05 0.11 9.77
N PRO A 39 4.20 -0.71 9.14
CA PRO A 39 4.67 -1.94 8.51
C PRO A 39 5.54 -1.66 7.29
N GLN A 40 5.33 -0.52 6.62
CA GLN A 40 6.16 0.01 5.55
C GLN A 40 5.99 1.54 5.52
N ASN A 41 7.05 2.29 5.26
CA ASN A 41 6.95 3.74 5.05
C ASN A 41 6.47 4.01 3.62
N ILE A 42 5.18 3.76 3.35
CA ILE A 42 4.61 3.70 1.99
C ILE A 42 4.94 4.92 1.13
N VAL A 43 4.88 6.13 1.70
CA VAL A 43 5.22 7.38 1.00
C VAL A 43 6.67 7.33 0.49
N ALA A 44 7.61 7.06 1.39
CA ALA A 44 9.03 7.00 1.06
C ALA A 44 9.34 5.80 0.13
N ALA A 45 8.78 4.63 0.42
CA ALA A 45 8.94 3.43 -0.39
C ALA A 45 8.42 3.64 -1.82
N PHE A 46 7.29 4.32 -1.98
CA PHE A 46 6.75 4.62 -3.29
C PHE A 46 7.59 5.68 -4.02
N ASP A 47 7.83 6.84 -3.41
CA ASP A 47 8.49 7.97 -4.08
C ASP A 47 9.97 7.69 -4.39
N LEU A 48 10.68 7.05 -3.47
CA LEU A 48 12.12 6.84 -3.60
C LEU A 48 12.46 5.55 -4.35
N LEU A 49 11.59 4.53 -4.33
CA LEU A 49 11.89 3.24 -4.94
C LEU A 49 10.96 2.93 -6.10
N VAL A 50 9.65 2.85 -5.89
CA VAL A 50 8.68 2.42 -6.93
C VAL A 50 8.65 3.39 -8.10
N LEU A 51 8.47 4.68 -7.82
CA LEU A 51 8.41 5.73 -8.85
C LEU A 51 9.74 5.84 -9.60
N ARG A 52 10.87 5.85 -8.87
CA ARG A 52 12.20 5.91 -9.48
C ARG A 52 12.50 4.69 -10.35
N TYR A 53 12.16 3.50 -9.87
CA TYR A 53 12.31 2.26 -10.64
C TYR A 53 11.53 2.33 -11.95
N TRP A 54 10.27 2.79 -11.89
CA TRP A 54 9.44 2.96 -13.08
C TRP A 54 10.04 3.97 -14.06
N GLN A 55 10.45 5.15 -13.58
CA GLN A 55 11.03 6.22 -14.41
C GLN A 55 12.31 5.75 -15.13
N GLN A 56 13.14 4.96 -14.46
CA GLN A 56 14.42 4.48 -14.99
C GLN A 56 14.26 3.30 -15.96
N THR A 57 13.38 2.35 -15.65
CA THR A 57 13.34 1.07 -16.36
C THR A 57 12.21 0.97 -17.37
N ARG A 58 11.09 1.65 -17.11
CA ARG A 58 9.83 1.49 -17.86
C ARG A 58 9.42 0.03 -18.00
N ASP A 59 9.67 -0.81 -16.98
CA ASP A 59 9.30 -2.23 -17.01
C ASP A 59 7.79 -2.38 -17.19
N ALA A 60 7.36 -2.73 -18.41
CA ALA A 60 5.96 -2.88 -18.78
C ALA A 60 5.21 -3.95 -17.95
N ASN A 61 5.93 -4.88 -17.31
CA ASN A 61 5.32 -5.91 -16.47
C ASN A 61 5.13 -5.46 -15.02
N PHE A 62 5.85 -4.44 -14.56
CA PHE A 62 5.82 -3.99 -13.18
C PHE A 62 4.41 -3.61 -12.69
N PRO A 63 3.59 -2.87 -13.46
CA PRO A 63 2.22 -2.54 -13.05
C PRO A 63 1.38 -3.79 -12.70
N ALA A 64 1.46 -4.83 -13.53
CA ALA A 64 0.73 -6.09 -13.29
C ALA A 64 1.30 -6.86 -12.09
N ARG A 65 2.63 -6.91 -11.94
CA ARG A 65 3.29 -7.52 -10.78
C ARG A 65 2.91 -6.84 -9.47
N PHE A 66 2.80 -5.51 -9.48
CA PHE A 66 2.39 -4.73 -8.31
C PHE A 66 0.98 -5.10 -7.85
N VAL A 67 0.02 -5.16 -8.78
CA VAL A 67 -1.36 -5.60 -8.48
C VAL A 67 -1.38 -7.05 -7.99
N ALA A 68 -0.65 -7.95 -8.65
CA ALA A 68 -0.58 -9.36 -8.26
C ALA A 68 -0.01 -9.54 -6.85
N ALA A 69 1.02 -8.78 -6.48
CA ALA A 69 1.62 -8.81 -5.15
C ALA A 69 0.65 -8.30 -4.06
N LEU A 70 -0.13 -7.24 -4.33
CA LEU A 70 -1.20 -6.79 -3.42
C LEU A 70 -2.27 -7.87 -3.21
N LEU A 71 -2.69 -8.54 -4.28
CA LEU A 71 -3.64 -9.65 -4.18
C LEU A 71 -3.03 -10.83 -3.42
N LYS A 72 -1.75 -11.14 -3.64
CA LYS A 72 -1.01 -12.21 -2.94
C LYS A 72 -0.97 -11.97 -1.44
N ILE A 73 -0.65 -10.75 -0.98
CA ILE A 73 -0.61 -10.46 0.46
C ILE A 73 -1.98 -10.60 1.11
N LEU A 74 -3.04 -10.10 0.44
CA LEU A 74 -4.41 -10.21 0.95
C LEU A 74 -4.89 -11.66 1.03
N ALA A 75 -4.47 -12.51 0.07
CA ALA A 75 -4.85 -13.91 0.02
C ALA A 75 -4.03 -14.79 0.97
N THR A 76 -2.73 -14.57 1.12
CA THR A 76 -1.82 -15.58 1.68
C THR A 76 -0.95 -15.13 2.85
N TYR A 77 -0.83 -13.83 3.13
CA TYR A 77 0.12 -13.35 4.14
C TYR A 77 -0.32 -13.67 5.59
N PRO A 78 0.50 -14.34 6.43
CA PRO A 78 0.05 -14.87 7.72
C PRO A 78 -0.62 -13.84 8.66
N ASP A 79 -0.04 -12.65 8.80
CA ASP A 79 -0.62 -11.55 9.58
C ASP A 79 -1.64 -10.78 8.74
N ARG A 80 -2.92 -11.19 8.85
CA ARG A 80 -4.01 -10.60 8.05
C ARG A 80 -4.16 -9.10 8.26
N ASN A 81 -4.08 -8.65 9.51
CA ASN A 81 -4.26 -7.23 9.84
C ASN A 81 -3.14 -6.39 9.22
N ARG A 82 -1.88 -6.87 9.25
CA ARG A 82 -0.76 -6.23 8.55
C ARG A 82 -1.01 -6.14 7.05
N ALA A 83 -1.42 -7.23 6.42
CA ALA A 83 -1.65 -7.26 4.98
C ALA A 83 -2.78 -6.32 4.56
N ILE A 84 -3.89 -6.31 5.29
CA ILE A 84 -5.02 -5.40 5.04
C ILE A 84 -4.57 -3.95 5.18
N TYR A 85 -3.86 -3.62 6.26
CA TYR A 85 -3.41 -2.27 6.53
C TYR A 85 -2.39 -1.76 5.51
N ALA A 86 -1.40 -2.57 5.17
CA ALA A 86 -0.41 -2.24 4.15
C ALA A 86 -1.08 -2.06 2.77
N ALA A 87 -1.94 -3.00 2.35
CA ALA A 87 -2.63 -2.94 1.06
C ALA A 87 -3.52 -1.70 0.95
N ALA A 88 -4.29 -1.37 2.00
CA ALA A 88 -5.11 -0.16 2.04
C ALA A 88 -4.25 1.11 1.93
N GLY A 89 -3.11 1.15 2.61
CA GLY A 89 -2.14 2.25 2.51
C GLY A 89 -1.57 2.42 1.09
N TRP A 90 -1.20 1.33 0.43
CA TRP A 90 -0.69 1.38 -0.96
C TRP A 90 -1.77 1.85 -1.94
N VAL A 91 -3.00 1.37 -1.81
CA VAL A 91 -4.13 1.83 -2.63
C VAL A 91 -4.36 3.31 -2.43
N TRP A 92 -4.43 3.77 -1.18
CA TRP A 92 -4.62 5.18 -0.87
C TRP A 92 -3.51 6.05 -1.45
N TYR A 93 -2.26 5.70 -1.20
CA TYR A 93 -1.14 6.52 -1.64
C TYR A 93 -0.99 6.55 -3.16
N TYR A 94 -1.20 5.40 -3.82
CA TYR A 94 -1.22 5.34 -5.28
C TYR A 94 -2.32 6.23 -5.87
N ARG A 95 -3.53 6.21 -5.29
CA ARG A 95 -4.64 7.08 -5.73
C ARG A 95 -4.37 8.56 -5.45
N PHE A 96 -3.68 8.87 -4.35
CA PHE A 96 -3.19 10.22 -4.09
C PHE A 96 -2.20 10.67 -5.17
N CYS A 97 -1.23 9.83 -5.55
CA CYS A 97 -0.28 10.15 -6.61
C CYS A 97 -0.96 10.36 -7.97
N LEU A 98 -1.97 9.55 -8.32
CA LEU A 98 -2.77 9.74 -9.54
C LEU A 98 -3.58 11.05 -9.50
N SER A 99 -4.13 11.44 -8.36
CA SER A 99 -4.82 12.73 -8.25
C SER A 99 -3.85 13.90 -8.45
N LYS A 100 -2.62 13.78 -7.95
CA LYS A 100 -1.54 14.74 -8.19
C LYS A 100 -1.10 14.78 -9.64
N LYS A 101 -0.95 13.64 -10.31
CA LYS A 101 -0.69 13.57 -11.77
C LYS A 101 -1.73 14.37 -12.57
N ARG A 102 -3.01 14.24 -12.23
CA ARG A 102 -4.10 14.98 -12.91
C ARG A 102 -4.07 16.48 -12.63
N ALA A 103 -3.77 16.86 -11.38
CA ALA A 103 -3.72 18.26 -10.97
C ALA A 103 -2.44 18.99 -11.43
N GLN A 104 -1.34 18.26 -11.64
CA GLN A 104 -0.03 18.77 -12.02
C GLN A 104 0.59 17.87 -13.11
N PRO A 105 0.18 18.05 -14.38
CA PRO A 105 0.60 17.17 -15.48
C PRO A 105 2.11 17.12 -15.74
N GLU A 106 2.86 18.15 -15.31
CA GLU A 106 4.33 18.25 -15.42
C GLU A 106 5.04 18.00 -14.07
N GLY A 107 4.29 17.60 -13.04
CA GLY A 107 4.81 17.38 -11.69
C GLY A 107 5.52 16.03 -11.53
N LEU A 108 5.90 15.73 -10.29
CA LEU A 108 6.65 14.52 -9.93
C LEU A 108 6.04 13.21 -10.46
N TYR A 109 4.71 13.12 -10.50
CA TYR A 109 3.97 11.93 -10.92
C TYR A 109 3.51 11.96 -12.38
N ALA A 110 4.00 12.90 -13.20
CA ALA A 110 3.57 13.12 -14.58
C ALA A 110 3.51 11.82 -15.40
N GLU A 111 4.53 10.97 -15.24
CA GLU A 111 4.67 9.75 -16.02
C GLU A 111 4.30 8.47 -15.24
N LEU A 112 3.59 8.61 -14.11
CA LEU A 112 3.19 7.47 -13.30
C LEU A 112 2.31 6.51 -14.11
N PHE A 113 2.62 5.21 -14.03
CA PHE A 113 1.84 4.14 -14.65
C PHE A 113 0.41 4.12 -14.11
N GLU A 114 -0.54 3.71 -14.95
CA GLU A 114 -1.96 3.59 -14.60
C GLU A 114 -2.35 2.12 -14.49
N ILE A 115 -2.90 1.74 -13.32
CA ILE A 115 -3.40 0.38 -13.05
C ILE A 115 -4.84 0.40 -12.57
N ASP A 116 -5.58 -0.62 -12.98
CA ASP A 116 -6.86 -0.95 -12.40
C ASP A 116 -6.66 -1.65 -11.04
N MET A 117 -7.18 -1.01 -9.99
CA MET A 117 -7.14 -1.50 -8.61
C MET A 117 -8.45 -2.15 -8.17
N GLY A 118 -9.42 -2.36 -9.07
CA GLY A 118 -10.74 -2.90 -8.75
C GLY A 118 -10.68 -4.28 -8.08
N ALA A 119 -9.84 -5.19 -8.59
CA ALA A 119 -9.66 -6.52 -7.99
C ALA A 119 -9.07 -6.43 -6.57
N VAL A 120 -8.12 -5.51 -6.34
CA VAL A 120 -7.50 -5.29 -5.03
C VAL A 120 -8.53 -4.72 -4.06
N ALA A 121 -9.35 -3.76 -4.50
CA ALA A 121 -10.41 -3.17 -3.68
C ALA A 121 -11.47 -4.20 -3.27
N LEU A 122 -11.89 -5.07 -4.20
CA LEU A 122 -12.82 -6.16 -3.89
C LEU A 122 -12.22 -7.14 -2.87
N ALA A 123 -10.94 -7.50 -3.02
CA ALA A 123 -10.24 -8.35 -2.06
C ALA A 123 -10.11 -7.68 -0.69
N LEU A 124 -9.77 -6.38 -0.66
CA LEU A 124 -9.70 -5.57 0.56
C LEU A 124 -11.05 -5.53 1.28
N GLN A 125 -12.14 -5.23 0.56
CA GLN A 125 -13.48 -5.16 1.13
C GLN A 125 -13.85 -6.47 1.84
N ARG A 126 -13.65 -7.60 1.17
CA ARG A 126 -13.91 -8.93 1.74
C ARG A 126 -13.06 -9.20 2.98
N GLN A 127 -11.77 -8.86 2.93
CA GLN A 127 -10.88 -9.06 4.07
C GLN A 127 -11.22 -8.15 5.26
N LEU A 128 -11.66 -6.91 5.01
CA LEU A 128 -12.15 -6.01 6.06
C LEU A 128 -13.39 -6.60 6.75
N GLU A 129 -14.36 -7.10 5.98
CA GLU A 129 -15.58 -7.71 6.52
C GLU A 129 -15.28 -8.96 7.37
N ILE A 130 -14.44 -9.86 6.85
CA ILE A 130 -14.08 -11.11 7.55
C ILE A 130 -13.30 -10.83 8.84
N ASN A 131 -12.40 -9.85 8.83
CA ASN A 131 -11.46 -9.61 9.94
C ASN A 131 -11.88 -8.45 10.86
N LYS A 132 -13.10 -7.90 10.73
CA LYS A 132 -13.57 -6.72 11.50
C LYS A 132 -13.27 -6.82 12.99
N ALA A 133 -13.64 -7.92 13.64
CA ALA A 133 -13.43 -8.09 15.08
C ALA A 133 -11.93 -8.08 15.47
N ALA A 134 -11.07 -8.72 14.67
CA ALA A 134 -9.64 -8.73 14.90
C ALA A 134 -8.99 -7.36 14.65
N LEU A 135 -9.49 -6.60 13.66
CA LEU A 135 -9.02 -5.25 13.37
C LEU A 135 -9.39 -4.25 14.48
N ILE A 136 -10.58 -4.40 15.10
CA ILE A 136 -11.01 -3.56 16.23
C ILE A 136 -10.08 -3.70 17.44
N LEU A 137 -9.54 -4.90 17.65
CA LEU A 137 -8.68 -5.22 18.80
C LEU A 137 -7.19 -4.92 18.54
N ASP A 138 -6.80 -4.67 17.30
CA ASP A 138 -5.40 -4.46 16.92
C ASP A 138 -5.02 -2.98 17.07
N THR A 139 -4.14 -2.69 18.01
CA THR A 139 -3.71 -1.33 18.36
C THR A 139 -2.36 -0.95 17.78
N ARG A 140 -1.84 -1.73 16.82
CA ARG A 140 -0.59 -1.39 16.12
C ARG A 140 -0.78 -0.22 15.17
N TRP A 141 0.30 0.50 14.87
CA TRP A 141 0.36 1.59 13.88
C TRP A 141 -0.73 2.65 14.13
N ALA A 142 -1.47 3.04 13.10
CA ALA A 142 -2.61 3.95 13.21
C ALA A 142 -3.78 3.41 14.05
N GLY A 143 -3.76 2.16 14.51
CA GLY A 143 -4.73 1.60 15.45
C GLY A 143 -4.43 1.94 16.92
N GLY A 144 -3.29 2.57 17.20
CA GLY A 144 -2.92 2.97 18.56
C GLY A 144 -3.94 3.92 19.18
N THR A 145 -4.02 3.91 20.52
CA THR A 145 -4.98 4.72 21.29
C THR A 145 -4.79 6.22 21.11
N TRP A 146 -3.66 6.65 20.56
CA TRP A 146 -3.40 8.03 20.16
C TRP A 146 -4.21 8.46 18.92
N ASN A 147 -4.73 7.53 18.11
CA ASN A 147 -5.41 7.79 16.83
C ASN A 147 -6.80 7.16 16.70
N SER A 148 -7.08 6.10 17.46
CA SER A 148 -8.33 5.35 17.32
C SER A 148 -8.85 4.78 18.64
N GLN A 149 -10.18 4.72 18.74
CA GLN A 149 -10.89 4.01 19.80
C GLN A 149 -11.22 2.55 19.43
N ASN A 150 -11.14 2.19 18.15
CA ASN A 150 -11.50 0.88 17.61
C ASN A 150 -10.35 0.26 16.81
N GLY A 151 -9.13 0.33 17.36
CA GLY A 151 -7.95 -0.28 16.76
C GLY A 151 -7.74 0.13 15.30
N LEU A 152 -7.28 -0.80 14.47
CA LEU A 152 -7.08 -0.59 13.04
C LEU A 152 -8.39 -0.38 12.25
N TRP A 153 -9.55 -0.73 12.79
CA TRP A 153 -10.82 -0.61 12.06
C TRP A 153 -11.11 0.84 11.65
N GLU A 154 -11.03 1.77 12.59
CA GLU A 154 -11.35 3.18 12.36
C GLU A 154 -10.44 3.86 11.31
N PRO A 155 -9.10 3.79 11.40
CA PRO A 155 -8.24 4.36 10.36
C PRO A 155 -8.46 3.69 9.01
N LEU A 156 -8.76 2.39 8.95
CA LEU A 156 -9.07 1.71 7.69
C LEU A 156 -10.37 2.21 7.07
N MET A 157 -11.42 2.45 7.87
CA MET A 157 -12.67 3.03 7.37
C MET A 157 -12.45 4.46 6.87
N ARG A 158 -11.68 5.27 7.60
CA ARG A 158 -11.31 6.63 7.14
C ARG A 158 -10.55 6.57 5.81
N THR A 159 -9.61 5.64 5.66
CA THR A 159 -8.85 5.45 4.43
C THR A 159 -9.76 5.00 3.28
N ALA A 160 -10.64 4.03 3.50
CA ALA A 160 -11.58 3.53 2.48
C ALA A 160 -12.50 4.65 1.96
N LEU A 161 -13.10 5.41 2.88
CA LEU A 161 -13.93 6.57 2.56
C LEU A 161 -13.14 7.65 1.82
N ASN A 162 -11.90 7.93 2.25
CA ASN A 162 -11.04 8.91 1.58
C ASN A 162 -10.75 8.50 0.13
N VAL A 163 -10.44 7.23 -0.12
CA VAL A 163 -10.18 6.71 -1.47
C VAL A 163 -11.41 6.86 -2.36
N ARG A 164 -12.58 6.44 -1.89
CA ARG A 164 -13.83 6.51 -2.64
C ARG A 164 -14.27 7.95 -2.88
N ASP A 165 -14.39 8.74 -1.81
CA ASP A 165 -15.11 10.02 -1.82
C ASP A 165 -14.22 11.19 -2.23
N LYS A 166 -12.90 11.12 -2.00
CA LYS A 166 -11.98 12.23 -2.27
C LYS A 166 -11.00 11.96 -3.41
N LEU A 167 -10.60 10.71 -3.62
CA LEU A 167 -9.60 10.35 -4.63
C LEU A 167 -10.21 9.66 -5.88
N GLY A 168 -11.53 9.47 -5.90
CA GLY A 168 -12.25 8.79 -6.99
C GLY A 168 -11.67 7.42 -7.33
N GLY A 169 -11.14 6.74 -6.30
CA GLY A 169 -10.56 5.41 -6.41
C GLY A 169 -11.63 4.31 -6.35
N PRO A 170 -11.21 3.04 -6.44
CA PRO A 170 -12.15 1.93 -6.31
C PRO A 170 -12.72 1.89 -4.89
N ASP A 171 -13.99 1.49 -4.78
CA ASP A 171 -14.68 1.36 -3.49
C ASP A 171 -14.29 0.04 -2.81
N PHE A 172 -13.83 0.13 -1.57
CA PHE A 172 -13.60 -1.01 -0.69
C PHE A 172 -14.20 -0.81 0.71
N VAL A 173 -15.16 0.11 0.84
CA VAL A 173 -15.92 0.30 2.07
C VAL A 173 -16.77 -0.96 2.33
N PRO A 174 -16.64 -1.62 3.48
CA PRO A 174 -17.46 -2.76 3.86
C PRO A 174 -18.96 -2.46 3.83
N ALA A 175 -19.79 -3.45 3.49
CA ALA A 175 -21.24 -3.29 3.50
C ALA A 175 -21.79 -3.06 4.93
N ASN A 176 -21.08 -3.56 5.95
CA ASN A 176 -21.36 -3.36 7.37
C ASN A 176 -20.25 -2.50 8.02
N PRO A 177 -20.26 -1.17 7.82
CA PRO A 177 -19.27 -0.26 8.39
C PRO A 177 -19.24 -0.32 9.94
#